data_AF-A0A3P3DXD6-F1
#
_entry.id   AF-A0A3P3DXD6-F1
#
_cell.length_a   1.000
_cell.length_b   1.000
_cell.length_c   1.000
_cell.angle_alpha   90.00
_cell.angle_beta   90.00
_cell.angle_gamma   90.00
#
_symmetry.space_group_name_H-M   'P 1'
#
loop_
_entity.id
_entity.type
_entity.pdbx_description
1 polymer ?
#
loop_
_entity_poly.entity_id
_entity_poly.type
_entity_poly.pdbx_seq_one_letter_code
_entity_poly.pdbx_strand_id
1 'polypeptide(L)' 'MSSSTRSTKTKARVVQLRKGTTLEMVRLCCPDGHQATLISESFGLPVLDSDGIREFHERSLIESADTLSEG' A
#
# COMPACT_ATOMS: atom_id res chain seq x y z
N MET A 1 -36.97 42.88 -3.77
CA MET A 1 -35.71 42.75 -3.03
C MET A 1 -35.18 41.35 -3.28
N SER A 2 -34.12 41.20 -4.06
CA SER A 2 -33.58 39.90 -4.48
C SER A 2 -32.68 39.33 -3.39
N SER A 3 -33.07 38.21 -2.79
CA SER A 3 -32.26 37.51 -1.78
C SER A 3 -31.10 36.79 -2.46
N SER A 4 -29.87 37.23 -2.18
CA SER A 4 -28.65 36.54 -2.62
C SER A 4 -28.38 35.36 -1.70
N THR A 5 -28.57 34.14 -2.19
CA THR A 5 -28.18 32.91 -1.49
C THR A 5 -26.66 32.81 -1.46
N ARG A 6 -26.06 33.17 -0.32
CA ARG A 6 -24.63 33.03 -0.06
C ARG A 6 -24.26 31.55 -0.04
N SER A 7 -23.68 31.04 -1.12
CA SER A 7 -23.14 29.69 -1.15
C SER A 7 -21.99 29.58 -0.16
N THR A 8 -22.18 28.78 0.89
CA THR A 8 -21.08 28.40 1.79
C THR A 8 -20.20 27.43 1.03
N LYS A 9 -19.10 27.91 0.45
CA LYS A 9 -18.03 27.04 -0.07
C LYS A 9 -17.47 26.26 1.13
N THR A 10 -17.98 25.04 1.33
CA THR A 10 -17.46 24.10 2.31
C THR A 10 -16.00 23.85 1.97
N LYS A 11 -15.07 24.34 2.79
CA LYS A 11 -13.64 24.03 2.63
C LYS A 11 -13.48 22.52 2.71
N ALA A 12 -12.81 21.92 1.73
CA ALA A 12 -12.48 20.49 1.76
C ALA A 12 -11.72 20.19 3.05
N ARG A 13 -12.18 19.20 3.82
CA ARG A 13 -11.46 18.73 5.00
C ARG A 13 -10.15 18.11 4.54
N VAL A 14 -9.03 18.77 4.83
CA VAL A 14 -7.70 18.18 4.70
C VAL A 14 -7.57 17.16 5.83
N VAL A 15 -7.73 15.87 5.49
CA VAL A 15 -7.48 14.77 6.42
C VAL A 15 -5.96 14.61 6.53
N GLN A 16 -5.40 14.61 7.74
CA GLN A 16 -4.02 14.19 7.93
C GLN A 16 -3.90 12.74 7.46
N LEU A 17 -3.13 12.52 6.39
CA LEU A 17 -2.76 11.18 5.96
C LEU A 17 -2.08 10.49 7.14
N ARG A 18 -2.61 9.34 7.55
CA ARG A 18 -1.89 8.48 8.49
C ARG A 18 -0.57 8.13 7.83
N LYS A 19 0.53 8.22 8.58
CA LYS A 19 1.85 7.77 8.09
C LYS A 19 1.67 6.36 7.55
N GLY A 20 1.92 6.19 6.25
CA GLY A 20 1.87 4.87 5.62
C GLY A 20 2.86 3.92 6.30
N THR A 21 2.60 2.63 6.21
CA THR A 21 3.50 1.59 6.67
C THR A 21 4.84 1.75 5.94
N THR A 22 5.95 1.96 6.67
CA THR A 22 7.28 2.02 6.07
C THR A 22 7.79 0.62 5.75
N LEU A 23 8.80 0.50 4.87
CA LEU A 23 9.41 -0.80 4.57
C LEU A 23 10.01 -1.46 5.83
N GLU A 24 10.60 -0.68 6.75
CA GLU A 24 11.01 -1.21 8.06
C GLU A 24 9.84 -1.73 8.89
N MET A 25 8.69 -1.05 8.89
CA MET A 25 7.50 -1.51 9.62
C MET A 25 6.96 -2.83 9.04
N VAL A 26 7.00 -3.00 7.71
CA VAL A 26 6.61 -4.26 7.05
C VAL A 26 7.53 -5.41 7.47
N ARG A 27 8.84 -5.17 7.56
CA ARG A 27 9.82 -6.17 8.03
C ARG A 27 9.60 -6.59 9.49
N LEU A 28 9.06 -5.70 10.32
CA LEU A 28 8.74 -5.99 11.72
C LEU A 28 7.43 -6.77 11.91
N CYS A 29 6.57 -6.84 10.89
CA CYS A 29 5.29 -7.55 10.99
C CYS A 29 5.42 -9.09 10.86
N CYS A 30 6.49 -9.61 10.26
CA CYS A 30 6.87 -11.03 10.31
C CYS A 30 8.40 -11.15 10.15
N PRO A 31 9.14 -11.60 11.19
CA PRO A 31 10.60 -11.66 11.23
C PRO A 31 11.20 -12.73 10.32
N ASP A 32 10.42 -13.72 9.90
CA ASP A 32 10.78 -14.70 8.88
C ASP A 32 9.50 -15.40 8.35
N GLY A 33 9.64 -16.12 7.23
CA GLY A 33 8.52 -16.86 6.62
C GLY A 33 7.96 -17.97 7.51
N HIS A 34 8.72 -18.45 8.50
CA HIS A 34 8.27 -19.44 9.46
C HIS A 34 7.26 -18.84 10.44
N GLN A 35 7.53 -17.66 11.00
CA GLN A 35 6.57 -16.96 11.86
C GLN A 35 5.31 -16.55 11.09
N ALA A 36 5.42 -16.12 9.83
CA ALA A 36 4.26 -15.85 8.98
C ALA A 36 3.38 -17.10 8.80
N THR A 37 4.00 -18.27 8.59
CA THR A 37 3.30 -19.55 8.48
C THR A 37 2.55 -19.89 9.78
N LEU A 38 3.22 -19.78 10.93
CA LEU A 38 2.60 -20.05 12.23
C LEU A 38 1.40 -19.13 12.53
N ILE A 39 1.50 -17.84 12.17
CA ILE A 39 0.38 -16.90 12.32
C ILE A 39 -0.76 -17.31 11.40
N SER A 40 -0.48 -17.57 10.12
CA SER A 40 -1.48 -18.01 9.15
C SER A 40 -2.21 -19.27 9.61
N GLU A 41 -1.50 -20.28 10.10
CA GLU A 41 -2.08 -21.50 10.67
C GLU A 41 -2.97 -21.20 11.88
N SER A 42 -2.50 -20.36 12.82
CA SER A 42 -3.22 -20.04 14.05
C SER A 42 -4.57 -19.35 13.83
N PHE A 43 -4.68 -18.56 12.75
CA PHE A 43 -5.89 -17.83 12.38
C PHE A 43 -6.66 -18.47 11.22
N GLY A 44 -6.20 -19.61 10.69
CA GLY A 44 -6.79 -20.26 9.51
C GLY A 44 -6.73 -19.41 8.24
N LEU A 45 -5.70 -18.56 8.12
CA LEU A 45 -5.44 -17.72 6.96
C LEU A 45 -4.56 -18.46 5.96
N PRO A 46 -4.67 -18.15 4.64
CA PRO A 46 -3.73 -18.67 3.66
C PRO A 46 -2.30 -18.16 3.95
N VAL A 47 -1.31 -19.01 3.71
CA VAL A 47 0.10 -18.60 3.69
C VAL A 47 0.37 -17.91 2.36
N LEU A 48 0.90 -16.69 2.41
CA LEU A 48 1.22 -15.92 1.21
C LEU A 48 2.65 -16.21 0.75
N ASP A 49 2.82 -16.47 -0.55
CA ASP A 49 4.14 -16.53 -1.20
C ASP A 49 4.72 -15.11 -1.36
N SER A 50 5.29 -14.61 -0.27
CA SER A 50 5.84 -13.26 -0.20
C SER A 50 7.07 -13.08 -1.10
N ASP A 51 7.85 -14.15 -1.31
CA ASP A 51 9.03 -14.11 -2.17
C ASP A 51 8.64 -14.05 -3.65
N GLY A 52 7.69 -14.90 -4.09
CA GLY A 52 7.19 -14.85 -5.46
C GLY A 52 6.52 -13.51 -5.81
N ILE A 53 5.74 -12.94 -4.88
CA ILE A 53 5.14 -11.61 -5.06
C ILE A 53 6.22 -10.53 -5.21
N ARG A 54 7.26 -10.57 -4.37
CA ARG A 54 8.37 -9.61 -4.42
C ARG A 54 9.13 -9.71 -5.73
N GLU A 55 9.47 -10.94 -6.15
CA GLU A 55 10.19 -11.19 -7.40
C GLU A 55 9.40 -10.70 -8.62
N PHE A 56 8.10 -11.01 -8.67
CA PHE A 56 7.23 -10.56 -9.75
C PHE A 56 7.16 -9.03 -9.83
N HIS A 57 7.04 -8.36 -8.67
CA HIS A 57 6.95 -6.90 -8.63
C HIS A 57 8.26 -6.23 -9.04
N GLU A 58 9.39 -6.74 -8.55
CA GLU A 58 10.72 -6.26 -8.94
C GLU A 58 10.91 -6.36 -10.45
N ARG A 59 10.59 -7.51 -11.04
CA ARG A 59 10.68 -7.72 -12.48
C ARG A 59 9.78 -6.77 -13.26
N SER A 60 8.53 -6.59 -12.83
CA SER A 60 7.58 -5.66 -13.45
C SER A 60 8.09 -4.22 -13.44
N LEU A 61 8.71 -3.79 -12.34
CA LEU A 61 9.28 -2.44 -12.22
C LEU A 61 10.47 -2.25 -13.17
N ILE A 62 11.36 -3.22 -13.25
CA ILE A 62 12.52 -3.20 -14.15
C ILE A 62 12.05 -3.14 -15.61
N GLU A 63 11.19 -4.07 -16.01
CA GLU A 63 10.66 -4.13 -17.38
C GLU A 63 9.92 -2.84 -17.77
N SER A 64 9.15 -2.27 -16.84
CA SER A 64 8.47 -0.99 -17.06
C SER A 64 9.45 0.17 -17.23
N ALA A 65 10.51 0.21 -16.42
CA ALA A 65 11.55 1.25 -16.51
C ALA A 65 12.31 1.15 -17.84
N ASP A 66 12.67 -0.06 -18.26
CA ASP A 66 13.33 -0.32 -19.53
C ASP A 66 12.46 0.14 -20.71
N THR A 67 11.18 -0.26 -20.72
CA THR A 67 10.20 0.15 -21.74
C THR A 67 10.06 1.68 -21.83
N LEU A 68 10.05 2.37 -20.68
CA LEU A 68 9.95 3.82 -20.63
C LEU A 68 11.24 4.53 -21.07
N SER A 69 12.39 3.88 -20.99
CA SER A 69 13.68 4.46 -21.39
C SER A 69 13.86 4.56 -22.91
N GLU A 70 13.08 3.80 -23.67
CA GLU A 70 13.11 3.77 -25.14
C GLU A 70 12.25 4.87 -25.81
N GLY A 71 11.53 5.70 -25.04
CA GLY A 71 10.62 6.74 -25.53
C GLY A 71 11.03 8.16 -25.13
#